data_AF-A0A3D2I2K1-F1
#
_entry.id   AF-A0A3D2I2K1-F1
#
_cell.length_a   1.000
_cell.length_b   1.000
_cell.length_c   1.000
_cell.angle_alpha   90.00
_cell.angle_beta   90.00
_cell.angle_gamma   90.00
#
_symmetry.space_group_name_H-M   'P 1'
#
loop_
_entity.id
_entity.type
_entity.pdbx_description
1 polymer ?
#
loop_
_entity_poly.entity_id
_entity_poly.type
_entity_poly.pdbx_seq_one_letter_code
_entity_poly.pdbx_strand_id
1 'polypeptide(L)'
;QLYIYDKCPHDELTIIMRRYMMRIAEKIARERHCLSLITGESVGQVASQTMQSLAATDAVCNMPVFRPVIAFDKNEIIEIAEKIDTFETSIQPFEDCCT
;
A
#
# COMPACT_ATOMS: atom_id res chain seq x y z
N GLN A 1 13.99 8.31 0.55
CA GLN A 1 13.32 8.53 -0.75
C GLN A 1 14.33 8.87 -1.83
N LEU A 2 14.98 10.05 -1.80
CA LEU A 2 15.96 10.48 -2.81
C LEU A 2 17.08 9.46 -3.10
N TYR A 3 17.60 8.79 -2.06
CA TYR A 3 18.62 7.75 -2.27
C TYR A 3 18.11 6.54 -3.07
N ILE A 4 16.84 6.16 -2.91
CA ILE A 4 16.24 5.06 -3.69
C ILE A 4 16.09 5.51 -5.14
N TYR A 5 15.64 6.76 -5.36
CA TYR A 5 15.53 7.34 -6.68
C TYR A 5 16.86 7.38 -7.45
N ASP A 6 17.94 7.80 -6.78
CA ASP A 6 19.26 7.94 -7.41
C ASP A 6 19.99 6.61 -7.63
N LYS A 7 19.66 5.56 -6.85
CA LYS A 7 20.47 4.32 -6.77
C LYS A 7 19.75 3.07 -7.25
N CYS A 8 18.44 3.12 -7.46
CA CYS A 8 17.67 1.95 -7.88
C CYS A 8 17.16 2.10 -9.33
N PRO A 9 16.93 0.99 -10.03
CA PRO A 9 16.27 1.01 -11.33
C PRO A 9 14.92 1.73 -11.25
N HIS A 10 14.66 2.65 -12.17
CA HIS A 10 13.41 3.44 -12.16
C HIS A 10 12.17 2.57 -12.29
N ASP A 11 12.23 1.50 -13.09
CA ASP A 11 11.13 0.55 -13.26
C ASP A 11 10.76 -0.21 -11.96
N GLU A 12 11.69 -0.25 -11.00
CA GLU A 12 11.52 -0.94 -9.71
C GLU A 12 11.28 0.04 -8.55
N LEU A 13 11.26 1.35 -8.82
CA LEU A 13 11.23 2.38 -7.78
C LEU A 13 10.03 2.18 -6.83
N THR A 14 8.84 2.04 -7.40
CA THR A 14 7.58 1.87 -6.65
C THR A 14 7.61 0.63 -5.76
N ILE A 15 8.08 -0.52 -6.29
CA ILE A 15 8.10 -1.76 -5.52
C ILE A 15 9.14 -1.72 -4.40
N ILE A 16 10.31 -1.11 -4.64
CA ILE A 16 11.36 -0.93 -3.63
C ILE A 16 10.86 0.01 -2.53
N MET A 17 10.21 1.13 -2.88
CA MET A 17 9.64 2.07 -1.91
C MET A 17 8.59 1.39 -1.03
N ARG A 18 7.64 0.65 -1.61
CA ARG A 18 6.63 -0.10 -0.84
C ARG A 18 7.27 -1.13 0.09
N ARG A 19 8.29 -1.85 -0.36
CA ARG A 19 9.03 -2.80 0.50
C ARG A 19 9.65 -2.10 1.72
N TYR A 20 10.23 -0.92 1.55
CA TYR A 20 10.73 -0.14 2.69
C TYR A 20 9.61 0.37 3.61
N MET A 21 8.50 0.83 3.05
CA MET A 21 7.32 1.23 3.84
C MET A 21 6.81 0.08 4.70
N MET A 22 6.71 -1.13 4.14
CA MET A 22 6.29 -2.33 4.89
C MET A 22 7.26 -2.67 6.02
N ARG A 23 8.58 -2.59 5.80
CA ARG A 23 9.58 -2.83 6.85
C ARG A 23 9.49 -1.79 7.98
N ILE A 24 9.27 -0.52 7.63
CA ILE A 24 9.10 0.56 8.60
C ILE A 24 7.80 0.36 9.39
N ALA A 25 6.69 0.06 8.70
CA ALA A 25 5.41 -0.22 9.31
C ALA A 25 5.48 -1.42 10.27
N GLU A 26 6.16 -2.51 9.88
CA GLU A 26 6.39 -3.67 10.75
C GLU A 26 7.16 -3.28 12.02
N LYS A 27 8.22 -2.48 11.89
CA LYS A 27 8.98 -2.00 13.05
C LYS A 27 8.10 -1.19 14.00
N ILE A 28 7.34 -0.24 13.48
CA ILE A 28 6.42 0.60 14.26
C ILE A 28 5.33 -0.26 14.93
N ALA A 29 4.77 -1.23 14.21
CA ALA A 29 3.76 -2.14 14.71
C ALA A 29 4.30 -2.97 15.90
N ARG A 30 5.53 -3.47 15.81
CA ARG A 30 6.19 -4.20 16.91
C ARG A 30 6.42 -3.32 18.14
N GLU A 31 6.90 -2.09 17.94
CA GLU A 31 7.10 -1.11 19.03
C GLU A 31 5.78 -0.75 19.72
N ARG A 32 4.65 -0.82 19.00
CA ARG A 32 3.31 -0.55 19.52
C ARG A 32 2.54 -1.80 19.97
N HIS A 33 3.20 -2.96 20.01
CA HIS A 33 2.58 -4.24 20.37
C HIS A 33 1.38 -4.63 19.48
N CYS A 34 1.35 -4.18 18.23
CA CYS A 34 0.38 -4.63 17.25
C CYS A 34 0.73 -6.04 16.75
N LEU A 35 -0.28 -6.81 16.35
CA LEU A 35 -0.12 -8.19 15.86
C LEU A 35 -0.16 -8.30 14.34
N SER A 36 -0.58 -7.25 13.64
CA SER A 36 -0.78 -7.26 12.19
C SER A 36 -0.69 -5.86 11.58
N LEU A 37 -0.57 -5.81 10.25
CA LEU A 37 -0.75 -4.60 9.43
C LEU A 37 -2.05 -4.70 8.65
N ILE A 38 -2.56 -3.54 8.19
CA ILE A 38 -3.73 -3.45 7.32
C ILE A 38 -3.37 -2.55 6.14
N THR A 39 -3.68 -2.97 4.91
CA THR A 39 -3.51 -2.16 3.70
C THR A 39 -4.82 -2.08 2.92
N GLY A 40 -4.97 -1.00 2.13
CA GLY A 40 -6.08 -0.81 1.20
C GLY A 40 -5.80 -1.36 -0.21
N GLU A 41 -4.92 -2.35 -0.35
CA GLU A 41 -4.60 -2.93 -1.67
C GLU A 41 -5.79 -3.76 -2.20
N SER A 42 -6.14 -3.55 -3.47
CA SER A 42 -7.09 -4.37 -4.25
C SER A 42 -6.34 -5.04 -5.40
N VAL A 43 -6.60 -6.31 -5.74
CA VAL A 43 -5.94 -6.97 -6.88
C VAL A 43 -6.58 -6.52 -8.19
N GLY A 44 -5.76 -6.09 -9.15
CA GLY A 44 -6.21 -5.87 -10.53
C GLY A 44 -6.90 -4.54 -10.79
N GLN A 45 -6.93 -3.61 -9.83
CA GLN A 45 -7.51 -2.29 -10.02
C GLN A 45 -6.54 -1.29 -10.68
N VAL A 46 -5.23 -1.37 -10.40
CA VAL A 46 -4.17 -0.61 -11.09
C VAL A 46 -2.94 -1.49 -11.40
N ALA A 47 -2.08 -1.05 -12.32
CA ALA A 47 -0.90 -1.79 -12.75
C ALA A 47 0.08 -2.17 -11.61
N SER A 48 0.12 -1.37 -10.53
CA SER A 48 0.96 -1.64 -9.36
C SER A 48 0.41 -2.73 -8.44
N GLN A 49 -0.81 -3.21 -8.67
CA GLN A 49 -1.52 -4.17 -7.82
C GLN A 49 -1.71 -5.52 -8.52
N THR A 50 -0.61 -6.07 -9.04
CA THR A 50 -0.56 -7.46 -9.52
C THR A 50 -0.28 -8.43 -8.38
N MET A 51 -0.56 -9.71 -8.59
CA MET A 51 -0.19 -10.77 -7.64
C MET A 51 1.33 -10.80 -7.37
N GLN A 52 2.13 -10.50 -8.39
CA GLN A 52 3.59 -10.43 -8.28
C GLN A 52 4.03 -9.25 -7.41
N SER A 53 3.42 -8.08 -7.59
CA SER A 53 3.69 -6.91 -6.75
C SER A 53 3.34 -7.18 -5.28
N LEU A 54 2.19 -7.82 -5.02
CA LEU A 54 1.78 -8.23 -3.67
C LEU A 54 2.75 -9.23 -3.05
N ALA A 55 3.14 -10.26 -3.79
CA ALA A 55 4.12 -11.24 -3.31
C ALA A 55 5.47 -10.58 -2.99
N ALA A 56 5.88 -9.61 -3.81
CA ALA A 56 7.11 -8.87 -3.59
C ALA A 56 7.03 -7.91 -2.38
N THR A 57 5.89 -7.29 -2.07
CA THR A 57 5.74 -6.48 -0.84
C THR A 57 5.61 -7.34 0.41
N ASP A 58 4.91 -8.48 0.34
CA ASP A 58 4.74 -9.38 1.49
C ASP A 58 6.04 -10.08 1.89
N ALA A 59 6.94 -10.35 0.94
CA ALA A 59 8.22 -11.01 1.22
C ALA A 59 9.14 -10.26 2.22
N VAL A 60 8.83 -9.01 2.56
CA VAL A 60 9.60 -8.22 3.55
C VAL A 60 8.85 -7.93 4.84
N CYS A 61 7.61 -8.42 4.99
CA CYS A 61 6.82 -8.26 6.21
C CYS A 61 6.56 -9.63 6.84
N ASN A 62 7.02 -9.84 8.08
CA ASN A 62 6.82 -11.11 8.79
C ASN A 62 5.57 -11.12 9.69
N MET A 63 4.76 -10.07 9.62
CA MET A 63 3.50 -9.97 10.34
C MET A 63 2.33 -10.24 9.38
N PRO A 64 1.19 -10.76 9.86
CA PRO A 64 -0.02 -10.84 9.06
C PRO A 64 -0.40 -9.46 8.48
N VAL A 65 -0.67 -9.41 7.17
CA VAL A 65 -1.14 -8.20 6.47
C VAL A 65 -2.57 -8.43 6.00
N PHE A 66 -3.53 -7.75 6.62
CA PHE A 66 -4.94 -7.81 6.23
C PHE A 66 -5.23 -6.85 5.08
N ARG A 67 -6.02 -7.31 4.11
CA ARG A 67 -6.39 -6.56 2.91
C ARG A 67 -7.91 -6.60 2.70
N PRO A 68 -8.67 -5.77 3.43
CA PRO A 68 -10.13 -5.87 3.46
C PRO A 68 -10.80 -5.69 2.10
N VAL A 69 -10.16 -4.93 1.20
CA VAL A 69 -10.68 -4.59 -0.14
C VAL A 69 -10.01 -5.37 -1.26
N ILE A 70 -9.33 -6.50 -0.96
CA ILE A 70 -8.45 -7.20 -1.91
C ILE A 70 -9.16 -7.67 -3.20
N ALA A 71 -10.45 -7.91 -3.13
CA ALA A 71 -11.28 -8.42 -4.21
C ALA A 71 -12.41 -7.45 -4.60
N PHE A 72 -12.35 -6.21 -4.13
CA PHE A 72 -13.37 -5.20 -4.38
C PHE A 72 -12.99 -4.42 -5.63
N ASP A 73 -13.98 -4.09 -6.46
CA ASP A 73 -13.79 -3.15 -7.55
C ASP A 73 -13.74 -1.70 -7.05
N LYS A 74 -13.40 -0.77 -7.95
CA LYS A 74 -13.26 0.64 -7.59
C LYS A 74 -14.56 1.26 -7.09
N ASN A 75 -15.70 0.89 -7.67
CA ASN A 75 -16.98 1.46 -7.31
C ASN A 75 -17.42 0.97 -5.94
N GLU A 76 -17.23 -0.31 -5.63
CA GLU A 76 -17.49 -0.87 -4.30
C GLU A 76 -16.68 -0.14 -3.21
N ILE A 77 -15.40 0.17 -3.48
CA ILE A 77 -14.55 0.93 -2.55
C ILE A 77 -15.06 2.37 -2.40
N ILE A 78 -15.45 3.04 -3.49
CA ILE A 78 -15.99 4.40 -3.47
C ILE A 78 -17.29 4.46 -2.68
N GLU A 79 -18.22 3.54 -2.92
CA GLU A 79 -19.49 3.48 -2.19
C GLU A 79 -19.26 3.31 -0.69
N ILE A 80 -18.29 2.51 -0.28
CA ILE A 80 -17.94 2.36 1.13
C ILE A 80 -17.34 3.66 1.66
N ALA A 81 -16.43 4.29 0.92
CA ALA A 81 -15.80 5.55 1.29
C ALA A 81 -16.82 6.69 1.46
N GLU A 82 -17.85 6.75 0.61
CA GLU A 82 -18.98 7.67 0.74
C GLU A 82 -19.83 7.34 1.98
N LYS A 83 -20.14 6.06 2.21
CA LYS A 83 -20.92 5.61 3.39
C LYS A 83 -20.23 5.90 4.73
N ILE A 84 -18.89 5.99 4.75
CA ILE A 84 -18.10 6.29 5.96
C ILE A 84 -17.51 7.71 5.97
N ASP A 85 -17.98 8.58 5.08
CA ASP A 85 -17.59 9.99 4.98
C ASP A 85 -16.08 10.24 4.75
N THR A 86 -15.36 9.32 4.10
CA THR A 86 -13.92 9.47 3.77
C THR A 86 -13.65 9.88 2.33
N PHE A 87 -14.62 9.74 1.42
CA PHE A 87 -14.44 9.97 -0.01
C PHE A 87 -13.97 11.41 -0.32
N GLU A 88 -14.70 12.42 0.15
CA GLU A 88 -14.41 13.84 -0.13
C GLU A 88 -13.01 14.28 0.31
N THR A 89 -12.51 13.72 1.40
CA THR A 89 -11.14 14.00 1.87
C THR A 89 -10.10 13.28 1.01
N SER A 90 -10.40 12.06 0.57
CA SER A 90 -9.48 11.20 -0.17
C SER A 90 -9.23 11.66 -1.61
N ILE A 91 -10.14 12.46 -2.20
CA ILE A 91 -10.03 12.96 -3.58
C ILE A 91 -9.37 14.33 -3.69
N GLN A 92 -8.94 14.92 -2.58
CA GLN A 92 -8.27 16.23 -2.60
C GLN A 92 -6.97 16.16 -3.45
N PRO A 93 -6.65 17.22 -4.21
CA PRO A 93 -5.54 17.20 -5.15
C PRO A 93 -4.19 17.26 -4.40
N PHE A 94 -3.58 16.09 -4.18
CA PHE A 94 -2.25 15.95 -3.62
C PHE A 94 -1.40 15.04 -4.53
N GLU A 95 -0.10 15.34 -4.61
CA GLU A 95 0.85 14.46 -5.28
C GLU A 95 0.99 13.15 -4.51
N ASP A 96 0.92 12.03 -5.22
CA ASP A 96 1.15 10.71 -4.64
C ASP A 96 2.63 10.60 -4.26
N CYS A 97 2.88 10.15 -3.03
CA CYS A 97 4.20 10.04 -2.41
C CYS A 97 5.20 9.14 -3.16
N CYS A 98 4.70 8.32 -4.09
CA CYS A 98 5.48 7.41 -4.93
C CYS A 98 5.72 7.93 -6.36
N THR A 99 5.30 9.15 -6.67
CA THR A 99 5.54 9.84 -7.96
C THR A 99 6.49 11.02 -7.80
#